data_AF-A0A934DCP9-F1
#
_entry.id   AF-A0A934DCP9-F1
#
_cell.length_a   1.000
_cell.length_b   1.000
_cell.length_c   1.000
_cell.angle_alpha   90.00
_cell.angle_beta   90.00
_cell.angle_gamma   90.00
#
_symmetry.space_group_name_H-M   'P 1'
#
loop_
_entity.id
_entity.type
_entity.pdbx_description
1 polymer ?
#
loop_
_entity_poly.entity_id
_entity_poly.type
_entity_poly.pdbx_seq_one_letter_code
_entity_poly.pdbx_strand_id
1 'polypeptide(L)'
;MQEDRQRRTYRSCHRPREFFDWAFWHGAIIPYTSCMTLSAQAYLVRGGAGAIAGVQALLEKEGIEIERNPDIYTRAYTAFVMDDARELRERASLRSVGKHGRTFVIYAPTIPADAQNVLLKILEEPPAGARFYIIVPSPETLLPTLRSRMQTLELAHDGHRKSIIDAKAFLAAGNKTRLDMLKPLLEKDDDDRRDLAGTITFLGELEKALSCDVGLRQSHIEGIRAVYRARKYITDRGAIVKSLLEQMALLV
;
A
#
# COMPACT_ATOMS: atom_id res chain seq x y z
N MET A 1 38.63 -20.00 15.36
CA MET A 1 37.38 -20.50 15.98
C MET A 1 37.03 -19.50 17.08
N GLN A 2 36.28 -18.41 16.85
CA GLN A 2 34.88 -18.35 16.39
C GLN A 2 34.07 -19.35 17.23
N GLU A 3 33.15 -19.01 18.11
CA GLU A 3 32.11 -17.97 18.09
C GLU A 3 31.72 -17.65 19.56
N ASP A 4 31.77 -16.39 20.02
CA ASP A 4 30.95 -15.97 21.18
C ASP A 4 30.95 -14.44 21.40
N ARG A 5 30.52 -13.68 20.37
CA ARG A 5 30.51 -12.20 20.45
C ARG A 5 29.25 -11.51 19.91
N GLN A 6 28.12 -12.20 19.81
CA GLN A 6 26.86 -11.61 19.36
C GLN A 6 25.69 -11.92 20.31
N ARG A 7 25.78 -11.42 21.55
CA ARG A 7 24.60 -11.17 22.39
C ARG A 7 24.69 -9.75 22.95
N ARG A 8 24.22 -8.77 22.19
CA ARG A 8 23.91 -7.42 22.69
C ARG A 8 22.58 -6.92 22.14
N THR A 9 21.61 -6.92 23.06
CA THR A 9 20.58 -5.89 23.27
C THR A 9 19.58 -5.60 22.15
N TYR A 10 18.50 -6.39 22.10
CA TYR A 10 17.20 -5.87 21.67
C TYR A 10 16.61 -5.05 22.83
N ARG A 11 16.69 -3.72 22.76
CA ARG A 11 15.89 -2.84 23.61
C ARG A 11 14.45 -2.88 23.09
N SER A 12 13.55 -3.43 23.90
CA SER A 12 12.10 -3.35 23.71
C SER A 12 11.69 -1.88 23.68
N CYS A 13 11.29 -1.40 22.51
CA CYS A 13 10.74 -0.07 22.33
C CYS A 13 9.27 -0.10 22.78
N HIS A 14 9.01 -0.07 24.08
CA HIS A 14 7.68 0.23 24.60
C HIS A 14 7.39 1.71 24.32
N ARG A 15 6.60 2.01 23.29
CA ARG A 15 6.06 3.36 23.10
C ARG A 15 4.81 3.56 23.97
N PRO A 16 4.67 4.71 24.65
CA PRO A 16 3.53 5.02 25.51
C PRO A 16 2.22 5.20 24.72
N ARG A 17 1.07 4.99 25.38
CA ARG A 17 -0.28 5.03 24.79
C ARG A 17 -0.61 6.33 24.06
N GLU A 18 -0.05 7.46 24.49
CA GLU A 18 -0.24 8.78 23.86
C GLU A 18 0.32 8.85 22.42
N PHE A 19 1.30 8.01 22.09
CA PHE A 19 1.82 7.90 20.72
C PHE A 19 0.81 7.23 19.77
N PHE A 20 -0.01 6.30 20.26
CA PHE A 20 -1.04 5.64 19.45
C PHE A 20 -2.20 6.58 19.12
N ASP A 21 -2.61 7.45 20.04
CA ASP A 21 -3.66 8.44 19.78
C ASP A 21 -3.22 9.53 18.79
N TRP A 22 -1.94 9.95 18.85
CA TRP A 22 -1.36 10.86 17.86
C TRP A 22 -1.23 10.22 16.46
N ALA A 23 -0.80 8.95 16.39
CA ALA A 23 -0.68 8.15 15.18
C ALA A 23 -2.03 7.88 14.48
N PHE A 24 -3.10 7.69 15.27
CA PHE A 24 -4.46 7.41 14.78
C PHE A 24 -5.09 8.63 14.08
N TRP A 25 -4.81 9.85 14.56
CA TRP A 25 -5.28 11.09 13.95
C TRP A 25 -4.43 11.58 12.76
N HIS A 26 -3.15 11.18 12.69
CA HIS A 26 -2.22 11.63 11.64
C HIS A 26 -1.88 10.55 10.61
N GLY A 27 -2.55 9.39 10.65
CA GLY A 27 -2.42 8.34 9.64
C GLY A 27 -1.08 7.60 9.66
N ALA A 28 -0.48 7.42 10.85
CA ALA A 28 0.79 6.73 10.95
C ALA A 28 0.65 5.21 10.74
N ILE A 29 1.62 4.70 10.00
CA ILE A 29 1.77 3.37 9.45
C ILE A 29 2.11 2.36 10.57
N ILE A 30 1.39 1.23 10.62
CA ILE A 30 1.66 0.13 11.56
C ILE A 30 2.49 -0.95 10.83
N PRO A 31 3.79 -1.09 11.13
CA PRO A 31 4.60 -2.16 10.56
C PRO A 31 4.18 -3.51 11.17
N TYR A 32 4.07 -4.54 10.33
CA TYR A 32 3.76 -5.90 10.78
C TYR A 32 4.97 -6.53 11.50
N THR A 33 5.08 -6.30 12.81
CA THR A 33 5.97 -7.09 13.68
C THR A 33 5.20 -8.24 14.31
N SER A 34 5.28 -9.42 13.68
CA SER A 34 5.14 -10.82 14.16
C SER A 34 4.20 -11.22 15.32
N CYS A 35 3.38 -10.34 15.89
CA CYS A 35 2.67 -10.56 17.16
C CYS A 35 1.28 -9.90 17.20
N MET A 36 0.67 -9.62 16.05
CA MET A 36 -0.74 -9.19 15.98
C MET A 36 -1.57 -10.25 15.28
N THR A 37 -2.48 -10.86 16.02
CA THR A 37 -3.57 -11.68 15.49
C THR A 37 -4.44 -10.80 14.59
N LEU A 38 -4.78 -11.27 13.37
CA LEU A 38 -5.71 -10.57 12.49
C LEU A 38 -7.12 -10.54 13.13
N SER A 39 -7.42 -9.45 13.84
CA SER A 39 -8.67 -9.27 14.60
C SER A 39 -9.75 -8.45 13.87
N ALA A 40 -9.44 -7.91 12.70
CA ALA A 40 -10.33 -7.08 11.91
C ALA A 40 -10.92 -7.87 10.73
N GLN A 41 -12.11 -7.45 10.28
CA GLN A 41 -12.76 -8.04 9.11
C GLN A 41 -12.31 -7.37 7.79
N ALA A 42 -11.66 -6.21 7.86
CA ALA A 42 -11.20 -5.47 6.69
C ALA A 42 -9.79 -4.89 6.88
N TYR A 43 -8.93 -5.14 5.90
CA TYR A 43 -7.54 -4.75 5.86
C TYR A 43 -7.27 -3.89 4.64
N LEU A 44 -6.56 -2.78 4.86
CA LEU A 44 -6.05 -1.92 3.81
C LEU A 44 -4.56 -2.16 3.65
N VAL A 45 -4.17 -2.67 2.49
CA VAL A 45 -2.77 -2.96 2.16
C VAL A 45 -2.28 -1.93 1.17
N ARG A 46 -1.19 -1.24 1.52
CA ARG A 46 -0.51 -0.37 0.58
C ARG A 46 0.38 -1.22 -0.33
N GLY A 47 0.19 -1.14 -1.65
CA GLY A 47 1.03 -1.88 -2.59
C GLY A 47 0.48 -1.96 -4.02
N GLY A 48 1.29 -2.53 -4.91
CA GLY A 48 0.88 -2.89 -6.27
C GLY A 48 0.26 -4.28 -6.35
N ALA A 49 -0.01 -4.77 -7.57
CA ALA A 49 -0.55 -6.12 -7.77
C ALA A 49 0.29 -7.23 -7.12
N GLY A 50 1.62 -7.05 -7.04
CA GLY A 50 2.53 -7.99 -6.37
C GLY A 50 2.30 -8.16 -4.87
N ALA A 51 1.58 -7.24 -4.22
CA ALA A 51 1.22 -7.40 -2.81
C ALA A 51 0.19 -8.51 -2.58
N ILE A 52 -0.52 -8.97 -3.63
CA ILE A 52 -1.40 -10.15 -3.55
C ILE A 52 -0.63 -11.36 -3.02
N ALA A 53 0.57 -11.61 -3.54
CA ALA A 53 1.41 -12.72 -3.09
C ALA A 53 1.81 -12.58 -1.60
N GLY A 54 2.03 -11.35 -1.15
CA GLY A 54 2.33 -11.07 0.26
C GLY A 54 1.12 -11.34 1.18
N VAL A 55 -0.09 -11.00 0.75
CA VAL A 55 -1.33 -11.35 1.47
C VAL A 55 -1.53 -12.87 1.46
N GLN A 56 -1.27 -13.53 0.35
CA GLN A 56 -1.37 -14.99 0.24
C GLN A 56 -0.39 -15.67 1.22
N ALA A 57 0.88 -15.28 1.23
CA ALA A 57 1.86 -15.79 2.19
C ALA A 57 1.46 -15.53 3.66
N LEU A 58 0.71 -14.46 3.94
CA LEU A 58 0.14 -14.20 5.26
C LEU A 58 -0.98 -15.19 5.61
N LEU A 59 -1.90 -15.44 4.68
CA LEU A 59 -3.01 -16.40 4.87
C LEU A 59 -2.49 -17.83 5.06
N GLU A 60 -1.45 -18.25 4.33
CA GLU A 60 -0.80 -19.55 4.52
C GLU A 60 -0.20 -19.71 5.91
N LYS A 61 0.40 -18.64 6.46
CA LYS A 61 0.91 -18.63 7.84
C LYS A 61 -0.19 -18.77 8.89
N GLU A 62 -1.41 -18.37 8.57
CA GLU A 62 -2.59 -18.61 9.42
C GLU A 62 -3.15 -20.04 9.27
N GLY A 63 -2.54 -20.86 8.42
CA GLY A 63 -2.99 -22.22 8.12
C GLY A 63 -4.17 -22.27 7.14
N ILE A 64 -4.41 -21.21 6.38
CA ILE A 64 -5.44 -21.18 5.34
C ILE A 64 -4.82 -21.66 4.03
N GLU A 65 -5.26 -22.82 3.55
CA GLU A 65 -4.86 -23.33 2.23
C GLU A 65 -5.42 -22.43 1.12
N ILE A 66 -4.53 -21.96 0.25
CA ILE A 66 -4.87 -21.05 -0.84
C ILE A 66 -5.19 -21.80 -2.12
N GLU A 67 -4.44 -22.86 -2.38
CA GLU A 67 -4.57 -23.62 -3.60
C GLU A 67 -5.92 -24.38 -3.60
N ARG A 68 -6.77 -24.08 -4.61
CA ARG A 68 -8.09 -24.70 -4.81
C ARG A 68 -9.12 -24.44 -3.71
N ASN A 69 -9.02 -23.31 -3.01
CA ASN A 69 -9.99 -22.94 -1.98
C ASN A 69 -11.13 -22.06 -2.56
N PRO A 70 -12.40 -22.53 -2.61
CA PRO A 70 -13.54 -21.75 -3.12
C PRO A 70 -13.93 -20.56 -2.23
N ASP A 71 -13.44 -20.52 -1.00
CA ASP A 71 -13.68 -19.44 -0.06
C ASP A 71 -12.71 -18.28 -0.23
N ILE A 72 -11.63 -18.46 -1.00
CA ILE A 72 -10.68 -17.40 -1.32
C ILE A 72 -11.00 -16.83 -2.69
N TYR A 73 -11.33 -15.55 -2.71
CA TYR A 73 -11.54 -14.78 -3.91
C TYR A 73 -10.40 -13.79 -4.08
N THR A 74 -9.57 -14.01 -5.11
CA THR A 74 -8.47 -13.10 -5.45
C THR A 74 -8.71 -12.49 -6.82
N ARG A 75 -8.68 -11.15 -6.92
CA ARG A 75 -8.83 -10.46 -8.21
C ARG A 75 -8.04 -9.17 -8.27
N ALA A 76 -7.42 -8.92 -9.41
CA ALA A 76 -6.73 -7.68 -9.75
C ALA A 76 -7.57 -6.92 -10.78
N TYR A 77 -7.91 -5.67 -10.47
CA TYR A 77 -8.70 -4.79 -11.32
C TYR A 77 -7.81 -3.70 -11.92
N THR A 78 -8.15 -3.24 -13.12
CA THR A 78 -7.56 -1.99 -13.67
C THR A 78 -8.25 -0.76 -13.07
N ALA A 79 -9.55 -0.85 -12.82
CA ALA A 79 -10.32 0.09 -12.03
C ALA A 79 -11.46 -0.68 -11.37
N PHE A 80 -11.77 -0.42 -10.09
CA PHE A 80 -12.81 -1.11 -9.35
C PHE A 80 -14.09 -0.27 -9.34
N VAL A 81 -15.06 -0.63 -10.17
CA VAL A 81 -16.28 0.14 -10.39
C VAL A 81 -17.42 -0.31 -9.47
N MET A 82 -18.54 0.41 -9.51
CA MET A 82 -19.71 0.13 -8.66
C MET A 82 -20.24 -1.30 -8.83
N ASP A 83 -20.24 -1.83 -10.06
CA ASP A 83 -20.72 -3.19 -10.32
C ASP A 83 -19.77 -4.26 -9.74
N ASP A 84 -18.46 -4.02 -9.73
CA ASP A 84 -17.49 -4.90 -9.05
C ASP A 84 -17.75 -4.93 -7.52
N ALA A 85 -18.13 -3.79 -6.94
CA ALA A 85 -18.50 -3.69 -5.53
C ALA A 85 -19.78 -4.49 -5.22
N ARG A 86 -20.76 -4.50 -6.15
CA ARG A 86 -21.99 -5.29 -6.02
C ARG A 86 -21.70 -6.78 -6.14
N GLU A 87 -20.91 -7.19 -7.14
CA GLU A 87 -20.45 -8.58 -7.29
C GLU A 87 -19.73 -9.05 -6.01
N LEU A 88 -18.86 -8.21 -5.46
CA LEU A 88 -18.16 -8.49 -4.22
C LEU A 88 -19.12 -8.72 -3.05
N ARG A 89 -20.16 -7.89 -2.92
CA ARG A 89 -21.19 -8.04 -1.88
C ARG A 89 -21.93 -9.35 -2.02
N GLU A 90 -22.38 -9.68 -3.23
CA GLU A 90 -23.10 -10.92 -3.51
C GLU A 90 -22.25 -12.13 -3.15
N ARG A 91 -20.99 -12.16 -3.57
CA ARG A 91 -20.05 -13.22 -3.18
C ARG A 91 -19.85 -13.25 -1.67
N ALA A 92 -19.63 -12.12 -1.01
CA ALA A 92 -19.45 -12.07 0.44
C ALA A 92 -20.66 -12.60 1.22
N SER A 93 -21.87 -12.48 0.68
CA SER A 93 -23.09 -13.00 1.29
C SER A 93 -23.25 -14.53 1.21
N LEU A 94 -22.53 -15.20 0.32
CA LEU A 94 -22.57 -16.65 0.22
C LEU A 94 -21.88 -17.29 1.43
N ARG A 95 -22.41 -18.43 1.89
CA ARG A 95 -21.81 -19.20 2.98
C ARG A 95 -20.45 -19.77 2.55
N SER A 96 -19.50 -19.76 3.48
CA SER A 96 -18.23 -20.45 3.28
C SER A 96 -18.43 -21.97 3.26
N VAL A 97 -17.60 -22.65 2.48
CA VAL A 97 -17.56 -24.12 2.44
C VAL A 97 -16.66 -24.65 3.55
N GLY A 98 -15.55 -23.95 3.81
CA GLY A 98 -14.56 -24.25 4.83
C GLY A 98 -14.79 -23.54 6.16
N LYS A 99 -13.90 -23.83 7.11
CA LYS A 99 -13.98 -23.38 8.51
C LYS A 99 -13.52 -21.94 8.74
N HIS A 100 -12.79 -21.35 7.79
CA HIS A 100 -12.10 -20.06 7.97
C HIS A 100 -12.89 -18.84 7.47
N GLY A 101 -14.16 -19.06 7.06
CA GLY A 101 -14.98 -18.04 6.43
C GLY A 101 -14.51 -17.74 5.00
N ARG A 102 -15.03 -16.66 4.40
CA ARG A 102 -14.65 -16.24 3.05
C ARG A 102 -13.59 -15.14 3.11
N THR A 103 -12.59 -15.21 2.25
CA THR A 103 -11.52 -14.22 2.17
C THR A 103 -11.47 -13.57 0.79
N PHE A 104 -11.50 -12.24 0.76
CA PHE A 104 -11.47 -11.45 -0.45
C PHE A 104 -10.17 -10.67 -0.52
N VAL A 105 -9.33 -10.95 -1.52
CA VAL A 105 -8.07 -10.25 -1.78
C VAL A 105 -8.20 -9.49 -3.09
N ILE A 106 -8.28 -8.16 -3.01
CA ILE A 106 -8.60 -7.30 -4.14
C ILE A 106 -7.47 -6.31 -4.35
N TYR A 107 -6.87 -6.33 -5.54
CA TYR A 107 -6.01 -5.22 -5.98
C TYR A 107 -6.81 -4.27 -6.86
N ALA A 108 -6.84 -3.00 -6.48
CA ALA A 108 -7.50 -1.95 -7.24
C ALA A 108 -6.66 -0.66 -7.22
N PRO A 109 -6.00 -0.26 -8.33
CA PRO A 109 -5.24 0.97 -8.38
C PRO A 109 -6.12 2.22 -8.35
N THR A 110 -7.38 2.09 -8.76
CA THR A 110 -8.35 3.19 -8.77
C THR A 110 -9.71 2.68 -8.33
N ILE A 111 -10.33 3.37 -7.36
CA ILE A 111 -11.68 3.08 -6.87
C ILE A 111 -12.48 4.40 -6.93
N PRO A 112 -13.41 4.59 -7.87
CA PRO A 112 -14.25 5.78 -7.92
C PRO A 112 -15.13 5.93 -6.66
N ALA A 113 -15.50 7.17 -6.32
CA ALA A 113 -16.25 7.47 -5.09
C ALA A 113 -17.54 6.64 -4.94
N ASP A 114 -18.26 6.41 -6.04
CA ASP A 114 -19.49 5.61 -6.03
C ASP A 114 -19.23 4.15 -5.61
N ALA A 115 -18.16 3.54 -6.11
CA ALA A 115 -17.74 2.20 -5.71
C ALA A 115 -17.29 2.16 -4.25
N GLN A 116 -16.58 3.20 -3.79
CA GLN A 116 -16.19 3.33 -2.38
C GLN A 116 -17.40 3.41 -1.45
N ASN A 117 -18.45 4.13 -1.83
CA ASN A 117 -19.69 4.22 -1.06
C ASN A 117 -20.44 2.89 -0.98
N VAL A 118 -20.36 2.05 -2.01
CA VAL A 118 -20.89 0.68 -1.94
C VAL A 118 -20.04 -0.18 -1.02
N LEU A 119 -18.71 -0.08 -1.10
CA LEU A 119 -17.80 -0.77 -0.18
C LEU A 119 -18.06 -0.39 1.28
N LEU A 120 -18.35 0.89 1.59
CA LEU A 120 -18.72 1.33 2.94
C LEU A 120 -19.87 0.51 3.51
N LYS A 121 -20.92 0.27 2.72
CA LYS A 121 -22.09 -0.51 3.14
C LYS A 121 -21.74 -1.98 3.42
N ILE A 122 -20.79 -2.55 2.67
CA ILE A 122 -20.32 -3.92 2.88
C ILE A 122 -19.49 -4.01 4.17
N LEU A 123 -18.68 -2.99 4.47
CA LEU A 123 -17.79 -2.99 5.63
C LEU A 123 -18.48 -2.53 6.93
N GLU A 124 -19.62 -1.85 6.86
CA GLU A 124 -20.46 -1.53 8.02
C GLU A 124 -21.11 -2.77 8.61
N GLU A 125 -21.62 -3.65 7.75
CA GLU A 125 -22.25 -4.92 8.13
C GLU A 125 -21.62 -6.07 7.34
N PRO A 126 -20.36 -6.43 7.64
CA PRO A 126 -19.66 -7.49 6.93
C PRO A 126 -20.36 -8.83 7.20
N PRO A 127 -20.59 -9.65 6.16
CA PRO A 127 -21.13 -10.98 6.34
C PRO A 127 -20.28 -11.81 7.31
N ALA A 128 -20.93 -12.66 8.11
CA ALA A 128 -20.26 -13.43 9.14
C ALA A 128 -19.11 -14.28 8.58
N GLY A 129 -17.91 -14.07 9.11
CA GLY A 129 -16.69 -14.76 8.66
C GLY A 129 -16.08 -14.24 7.36
N ALA A 130 -16.61 -13.16 6.75
CA ALA A 130 -15.97 -12.52 5.62
C ALA A 130 -14.76 -11.67 6.07
N ARG A 131 -13.63 -11.84 5.38
CA ARG A 131 -12.41 -11.03 5.55
C ARG A 131 -12.05 -10.35 4.24
N PHE A 132 -11.77 -9.06 4.28
CA PHE A 132 -11.43 -8.25 3.11
C PHE A 132 -10.00 -7.74 3.20
N TYR A 133 -9.23 -7.87 2.13
CA TYR A 133 -7.91 -7.29 1.94
C TYR A 133 -7.96 -6.44 0.68
N ILE A 134 -8.02 -5.13 0.87
CA ILE A 134 -8.07 -4.15 -0.21
C ILE A 134 -6.66 -3.61 -0.41
N ILE A 135 -6.05 -3.96 -1.53
CA ILE A 135 -4.70 -3.56 -1.92
C ILE A 135 -4.83 -2.38 -2.87
N VAL A 136 -4.28 -1.24 -2.46
CA VAL A 136 -4.24 -0.03 -3.28
C VAL A 136 -2.83 0.56 -3.27
N PRO A 137 -2.36 1.16 -4.37
CA PRO A 137 -1.10 1.89 -4.38
C PRO A 137 -1.16 3.04 -3.37
N SER A 138 -2.20 3.87 -3.44
CA SER A 138 -2.30 5.10 -2.65
C SER A 138 -3.56 5.09 -1.78
N PRO A 139 -3.47 4.62 -0.52
CA PRO A 139 -4.58 4.59 0.45
C PRO A 139 -5.32 5.91 0.61
N GLU A 140 -4.66 7.04 0.42
CA GLU A 140 -5.22 8.36 0.67
C GLU A 140 -6.16 8.81 -0.47
N THR A 141 -6.19 8.08 -1.58
CA THR A 141 -7.21 8.24 -2.63
C THR A 141 -8.58 7.71 -2.20
N LEU A 142 -8.62 6.91 -1.13
CA LEU A 142 -9.84 6.42 -0.53
C LEU A 142 -10.46 7.46 0.40
N LEU A 143 -11.79 7.44 0.49
CA LEU A 143 -12.59 8.25 1.39
C LEU A 143 -12.12 8.04 2.83
N PRO A 144 -11.99 9.11 3.63
CA PRO A 144 -11.61 8.99 5.05
C PRO A 144 -12.51 8.02 5.82
N THR A 145 -13.81 8.02 5.53
CA THR A 145 -14.81 7.12 6.12
C THR A 145 -14.61 5.65 5.77
N LEU A 146 -14.01 5.36 4.61
CA LEU A 146 -13.71 4.00 4.17
C LEU A 146 -12.44 3.50 4.85
N ARG A 147 -11.43 4.36 4.88
CA ARG A 147 -10.16 4.08 5.55
C ARG A 147 -10.33 3.82 7.04
N SER A 148 -11.20 4.58 7.73
CA SER A 148 -11.41 4.42 9.17
C SER A 148 -12.04 3.07 9.55
N ARG A 149 -12.64 2.34 8.60
CA ARG A 149 -13.22 1.01 8.80
C ARG A 149 -12.28 -0.13 8.45
N MET A 150 -11.07 0.18 7.97
CA MET A 150 -10.07 -0.80 7.61
C MET A 150 -8.85 -0.67 8.52
N GLN A 151 -8.30 -1.80 8.94
CA GLN A 151 -7.01 -1.81 9.59
C GLN A 151 -5.90 -1.74 8.53
N THR A 152 -4.98 -0.80 8.66
CA THR A 152 -3.85 -0.70 7.72
C THR A 152 -2.85 -1.83 8.02
N LEU A 153 -2.47 -2.55 6.98
CA LEU A 153 -1.52 -3.66 7.03
C LEU A 153 -0.34 -3.36 6.10
N GLU A 154 0.86 -3.27 6.68
CA GLU A 154 2.09 -3.24 5.90
C GLU A 154 2.65 -4.64 5.70
N LEU A 155 2.79 -5.04 4.44
CA LEU A 155 3.47 -6.27 4.10
C LEU A 155 4.97 -5.98 3.97
N ALA A 156 5.80 -6.74 4.68
CA ALA A 156 7.26 -6.64 4.59
C ALA A 156 7.84 -7.22 3.27
N HIS A 157 6.97 -7.77 2.43
CA HIS A 157 7.29 -8.51 1.21
C HIS A 157 6.19 -8.28 0.17
N ASP A 158 5.91 -7.03 -0.17
CA ASP A 158 5.63 -6.76 -1.57
C ASP A 158 6.86 -7.22 -2.36
N GLY A 159 6.67 -8.11 -3.32
CA GLY A 159 7.72 -8.60 -4.22
C GLY A 159 8.28 -7.45 -5.05
N HIS A 160 8.99 -6.54 -4.40
CA HIS A 160 9.47 -5.30 -4.94
C HIS A 160 10.45 -5.68 -6.04
N ARG A 161 10.05 -5.40 -7.29
CA ARG A 161 11.01 -4.88 -8.25
C ARG A 161 11.76 -3.79 -7.49
N LYS A 162 13.03 -4.02 -7.16
CA LYS A 162 13.86 -2.99 -6.53
C LYS A 162 13.82 -1.77 -7.43
N SER A 163 13.53 -0.58 -6.89
CA SER A 163 13.48 0.58 -7.77
C SER A 163 14.86 0.79 -8.41
N ILE A 164 14.85 1.33 -9.63
CA ILE A 164 16.07 1.64 -10.36
C ILE A 164 16.86 2.74 -9.65
N ILE A 165 16.16 3.58 -8.87
CA ILE A 165 16.70 4.77 -8.21
C ILE A 165 16.62 4.60 -6.69
N ASP A 166 17.76 4.46 -6.02
CA ASP A 166 17.76 4.40 -4.55
C ASP A 166 17.19 5.68 -3.92
N ALA A 167 16.09 5.52 -3.18
CA ALA A 167 15.37 6.64 -2.57
C ALA A 167 16.21 7.45 -1.58
N LYS A 168 17.12 6.82 -0.83
CA LYS A 168 17.96 7.54 0.14
C LYS A 168 19.04 8.34 -0.57
N ALA A 169 19.66 7.76 -1.60
CA ALA A 169 20.62 8.46 -2.46
C ALA A 169 19.94 9.65 -3.17
N PHE A 170 18.69 9.49 -3.61
CA PHE A 170 17.91 10.55 -4.23
C PHE A 170 17.66 11.73 -3.26
N LEU A 171 17.26 11.45 -2.02
CA LEU A 171 17.05 12.49 -1.00
C LEU A 171 18.36 13.19 -0.62
N ALA A 172 19.49 12.48 -0.60
CA ALA A 172 20.80 13.07 -0.31
C ALA A 172 21.38 13.90 -1.47
N ALA A 173 20.89 13.70 -2.71
CA ALA A 173 21.38 14.40 -3.89
C ALA A 173 20.84 15.84 -3.98
N GLY A 174 21.59 16.73 -4.66
CA GLY A 174 21.12 18.09 -4.94
C GLY A 174 20.11 18.14 -6.12
N ASN A 175 19.36 19.24 -6.22
CA ASN A 175 18.26 19.40 -7.20
C ASN A 175 18.62 19.01 -8.64
N LYS A 176 19.79 19.47 -9.14
CA LYS A 176 20.23 19.15 -10.51
C LYS A 176 20.44 17.64 -10.70
N THR A 177 21.12 17.01 -9.75
CA THR A 177 21.39 15.57 -9.76
C THR A 177 20.09 14.76 -9.67
N ARG A 178 19.13 15.20 -8.84
CA ARG A 178 17.81 14.53 -8.74
C ARG A 178 17.07 14.56 -10.08
N LEU A 179 17.07 15.68 -10.79
CA LEU A 179 16.45 15.78 -12.11
C LEU A 179 17.12 14.83 -13.12
N ASP A 180 18.45 14.69 -13.06
CA ASP A 180 19.18 13.74 -13.90
C ASP A 180 18.84 12.28 -13.56
N MET A 181 18.63 11.97 -12.28
CA MET A 181 18.24 10.63 -11.82
C MET A 181 16.85 10.20 -12.33
N LEU A 182 15.97 11.13 -12.68
CA LEU A 182 14.63 10.82 -13.19
C LEU A 182 14.60 10.38 -14.66
N LYS A 183 15.65 10.64 -15.45
CA LYS A 183 15.73 10.27 -16.88
C LYS A 183 15.32 8.82 -17.16
N PRO A 184 15.83 7.78 -16.47
CA PRO A 184 15.42 6.39 -16.70
C PRO A 184 13.92 6.13 -16.47
N LEU A 185 13.23 6.93 -15.67
CA LEU A 185 11.78 6.80 -15.45
C LEU A 185 10.94 7.55 -16.52
N LEU A 186 11.56 8.50 -17.21
CA LEU A 186 10.93 9.32 -18.23
C LEU A 186 11.17 8.80 -19.65
N GLU A 187 12.24 8.02 -19.83
CA GLU A 187 12.53 7.32 -21.06
C GLU A 187 11.37 6.38 -21.42
N LYS A 188 11.02 6.41 -22.71
CA LYS A 188 10.03 5.51 -23.29
C LYS A 188 10.77 4.31 -23.88
N ASP A 189 10.18 3.14 -23.76
CA ASP A 189 10.66 1.95 -24.46
C ASP A 189 10.39 2.03 -25.98
N ASP A 190 10.83 1.01 -26.71
CA ASP A 190 10.69 0.91 -28.17
C ASP A 190 9.22 0.94 -28.65
N ASP A 191 8.25 0.74 -27.75
CA ASP A 191 6.81 0.81 -28.03
C ASP A 191 6.16 2.10 -27.46
N ASP A 192 6.97 3.15 -27.24
CA ASP A 192 6.54 4.45 -26.72
C ASP A 192 5.90 4.40 -25.31
N ARG A 193 6.05 3.28 -24.59
CA ARG A 193 5.48 3.07 -23.24
C ARG A 193 6.51 3.48 -22.19
N ARG A 194 6.01 4.09 -21.11
CA ARG A 194 6.82 4.43 -19.93
C ARG A 194 6.77 3.29 -18.93
N ASP A 195 7.85 3.06 -18.19
CA ASP A 195 7.84 2.15 -17.02
C ASP A 195 7.08 2.79 -15.83
N LEU A 196 5.76 2.86 -15.98
CA LEU A 196 4.85 3.33 -14.94
C LEU A 196 4.96 2.45 -13.69
N ALA A 197 5.20 1.15 -13.86
CA ALA A 197 5.39 0.24 -12.74
C ALA A 197 6.66 0.59 -11.94
N GLY A 198 7.80 0.74 -12.61
CA GLY A 198 9.06 1.19 -11.97
C GLY A 198 8.93 2.56 -11.33
N THR A 199 8.19 3.48 -11.95
CA THR A 199 7.95 4.81 -11.38
C THR A 199 7.10 4.75 -10.11
N ILE A 200 6.02 3.95 -10.10
CA ILE A 200 5.17 3.75 -8.92
C ILE A 200 5.99 3.13 -7.77
N THR A 201 6.87 2.18 -8.07
CA THR A 201 7.78 1.59 -7.09
C THR A 201 8.72 2.64 -6.49
N PHE A 202 9.39 3.43 -7.34
CA PHE A 202 10.29 4.49 -6.87
C PHE A 202 9.57 5.49 -5.95
N LEU A 203 8.37 5.95 -6.35
CA LEU A 203 7.58 6.86 -5.53
C LEU A 203 7.19 6.24 -4.17
N GLY A 204 6.94 4.94 -4.13
CA GLY A 204 6.67 4.21 -2.88
C GLY A 204 7.90 4.12 -1.97
N GLU A 205 9.07 3.82 -2.53
CA GLU A 205 10.34 3.79 -1.78
C GLU A 205 10.71 5.19 -1.26
N LEU A 206 10.49 6.23 -2.06
CA LEU A 206 10.74 7.62 -1.70
C LEU A 206 9.82 8.09 -0.56
N GLU A 207 8.54 7.75 -0.62
CA GLU A 207 7.59 8.04 0.45
C GLU A 207 7.99 7.36 1.76
N LYS A 208 8.44 6.10 1.69
CA LYS A 208 8.92 5.35 2.86
C LYS A 208 10.16 5.99 3.44
N ALA A 209 11.10 6.42 2.60
CA ALA A 209 12.31 7.10 3.03
C ALA A 209 12.00 8.43 3.73
N LEU A 210 11.07 9.24 3.17
CA LEU A 210 10.61 10.50 3.76
C LEU A 210 9.85 10.31 5.08
N SER A 211 9.06 9.24 5.19
CA SER A 211 8.26 8.95 6.39
C SER A 211 9.10 8.47 7.57
N CYS A 212 10.28 7.90 7.31
CA CYS A 212 11.22 7.46 8.34
C CYS A 212 12.09 8.60 8.90
N ASP A 213 12.24 9.71 8.17
CA ASP A 213 13.07 10.84 8.60
C ASP A 213 12.23 11.82 9.43
N VAL A 214 12.11 11.53 10.74
CA VAL A 214 11.20 12.22 11.67
C VAL A 214 11.80 13.54 12.16
N GLY A 215 11.99 14.49 11.24
CA GLY A 215 12.23 15.90 11.53
C GLY A 215 11.18 16.74 10.80
N LEU A 216 10.08 17.11 11.46
CA LEU A 216 8.96 17.87 10.87
C LEU A 216 9.36 19.31 10.50
N ARG A 217 10.17 19.48 9.46
CA ARG A 217 10.38 20.76 8.78
C ARG A 217 9.28 20.95 7.74
N GLN A 218 8.85 22.20 7.53
CA GLN A 218 7.82 22.56 6.56
C GLN A 218 8.12 22.03 5.14
N SER A 219 9.40 22.00 4.75
CA SER A 219 9.88 21.44 3.48
C SER A 219 9.56 19.95 3.32
N HIS A 220 9.62 19.15 4.39
CA HIS A 220 9.29 17.73 4.31
C HIS A 220 7.80 17.48 4.07
N ILE A 221 6.93 18.35 4.62
CA ILE A 221 5.48 18.26 4.39
C ILE A 221 5.15 18.52 2.92
N GLU A 222 5.81 19.51 2.31
CA GLU A 222 5.64 19.82 0.90
C GLU A 222 6.16 18.70 0.00
N GLY A 223 7.32 18.13 0.31
CA GLY A 223 7.88 16.97 -0.38
C GLY A 223 6.97 15.75 -0.33
N ILE A 224 6.48 15.37 0.86
CA ILE A 224 5.53 14.25 1.03
C ILE A 224 4.26 14.50 0.21
N ARG A 225 3.72 15.73 0.24
CA ARG A 225 2.53 16.10 -0.55
C ARG A 225 2.80 16.01 -2.06
N ALA A 226 3.99 16.38 -2.51
CA ALA A 226 4.38 16.29 -3.91
C ALA A 226 4.49 14.84 -4.39
N VAL A 227 5.10 13.96 -3.59
CA VAL A 227 5.14 12.51 -3.83
C VAL A 227 3.72 11.95 -3.91
N TYR A 228 2.85 12.33 -2.96
CA TYR A 228 1.47 11.89 -2.97
C TYR A 228 0.70 12.32 -4.23
N ARG A 229 0.85 13.58 -4.65
CA ARG A 229 0.26 14.08 -5.91
C ARG A 229 0.76 13.30 -7.12
N ALA A 230 2.07 13.05 -7.19
CA ALA A 230 2.65 12.25 -8.27
C ALA A 230 2.01 10.86 -8.31
N ARG A 231 1.94 10.16 -7.18
CA ARG A 231 1.33 8.82 -7.11
C ARG A 231 -0.14 8.80 -7.51
N LYS A 232 -0.90 9.82 -7.08
CA LYS A 232 -2.33 9.92 -7.38
C LYS A 232 -2.61 10.08 -8.88
N TYR A 233 -1.82 10.91 -9.56
CA TYR A 233 -2.14 11.33 -10.93
C TYR A 233 -1.32 10.62 -12.01
N ILE A 234 -0.26 9.88 -11.66
CA ILE A 234 0.63 9.28 -12.68
C ILE A 234 -0.05 8.25 -13.59
N THR A 235 -1.15 7.65 -13.13
CA THR A 235 -1.95 6.66 -13.88
C THR A 235 -3.08 7.29 -14.70
N ASP A 236 -3.31 8.60 -14.58
CA ASP A 236 -4.44 9.26 -15.24
C ASP A 236 -4.18 9.45 -16.74
N ARG A 237 -5.21 9.18 -17.55
CA ARG A 237 -5.18 9.40 -19.00
C ARG A 237 -5.10 10.91 -19.28
N GLY A 238 -3.89 11.42 -19.54
CA GLY A 238 -3.62 12.84 -19.76
C GLY A 238 -2.61 13.46 -18.79
N ALA A 239 -2.13 12.68 -17.82
CA ALA A 239 -1.11 13.16 -16.89
C ALA A 239 0.22 13.50 -17.59
N ILE A 240 0.72 14.70 -17.33
CA ILE A 240 2.06 15.11 -17.77
C ILE A 240 3.07 14.58 -16.74
N VAL A 241 3.35 13.27 -16.81
CA VAL A 241 4.21 12.53 -15.86
C VAL A 241 5.55 13.24 -15.61
N LYS A 242 6.18 13.78 -16.65
CA LYS A 242 7.43 14.55 -16.55
C LYS A 242 7.30 15.72 -15.58
N SER A 243 6.26 16.54 -15.74
CA SER A 243 6.03 17.71 -14.88
C SER A 243 5.77 17.30 -13.43
N LEU A 244 5.00 16.22 -13.21
CA LEU A 244 4.73 15.69 -11.87
C LEU A 244 6.01 15.22 -11.16
N LEU A 245 6.87 14.47 -11.84
CA LEU A 245 8.12 13.98 -11.26
C LEU A 245 9.14 15.10 -11.02
N GLU A 246 9.28 16.05 -11.95
CA GLU A 246 10.17 17.20 -11.78
C GLU A 246 9.73 18.09 -10.61
N GLN A 247 8.43 18.39 -10.49
CA GLN A 247 7.90 19.12 -9.35
C GLN A 247 8.16 18.39 -8.03
N MET A 248 7.96 17.08 -8.01
CA MET A 248 8.28 16.26 -6.85
C MET A 248 9.76 16.35 -6.48
N ALA A 249 10.68 16.25 -7.44
CA ALA A 249 12.13 16.24 -7.21
C ALA A 249 12.66 17.52 -6.58
N LEU A 250 12.01 18.64 -6.88
CA LEU A 250 12.38 19.97 -6.36
C LEU A 250 11.83 20.23 -4.95
N LEU A 251 10.83 19.49 -4.51
CA LEU A 251 10.12 19.72 -3.24
C LEU A 251 10.51 18.73 -2.13
N VAL A 252 11.23 17.64 -2.44
CA VAL A 252 11.71 16.63 -1.47
C VAL A 252 13.12 16.89 -0.97
#